data_AF-A0A7Z7IAV1-F1
#
_entry.id   AF-A0A7Z7IAV1-F1
#
_cell.length_a   1.000
_cell.length_b   1.000
_cell.length_c   1.000
_cell.angle_alpha   90.00
_cell.angle_beta   90.00
_cell.angle_gamma   90.00
#
_symmetry.space_group_name_H-M   'P 1'
#
loop_
_entity.id
_entity.type
_entity.pdbx_description
1 polymer ?
#
loop_
_entity_poly.entity_id
_entity_poly.type
_entity_poly.pdbx_seq_one_letter_code
_entity_poly.pdbx_strand_id
1 'polypeptide(L)'
;MCRWLAYKGNPIQLDAVLFRAQHSLIDQSLNSRLGHTTTNGDGFGVGWYAPSADTPFRYRCVQPAWSDRNLREAARAVHAPLFVAHIRAATDTPAQETNCHPFRYGRWLFMHNGLIREYPKVRRDLMLAIDPELFASVEGSTDSEVMFFLALTFGLQVAPVQALERMVAVIEEAGRRHGIEHPLNMTVCATDGEQIVAVRYSSEAESRSLFHSTSFRHLGELYPDDPRIKAAGDDAFLVLSEPLVDLPGAWQEIPESTAIVARGSSIEQRAFTPALP
;
A
#
# COMPACT_ATOMS: atom_id res chain seq x y z
N MET A 1 -8.48 2.25 11.22
CA MET A 1 -8.22 1.42 10.02
C MET A 1 -7.21 2.14 9.16
N CYS A 2 -6.12 1.46 8.79
CA CYS A 2 -5.03 2.09 8.05
C CYS A 2 -5.49 2.65 6.70
N ARG A 3 -4.90 3.77 6.27
CA ARG A 3 -5.14 4.38 4.95
C ARG A 3 -3.83 4.50 4.22
N TRP A 4 -3.83 4.24 2.92
CA TRP A 4 -2.62 4.34 2.12
C TRP A 4 -2.91 4.81 0.71
N LEU A 5 -1.87 5.32 0.06
CA LEU A 5 -1.86 5.64 -1.36
C LEU A 5 -0.50 5.32 -1.98
N ALA A 6 -0.50 5.04 -3.27
CA ALA A 6 0.68 4.97 -4.10
C ALA A 6 0.44 5.83 -5.35
N TYR A 7 1.46 6.58 -5.74
CA TYR A 7 1.47 7.44 -6.91
C TYR A 7 2.58 7.00 -7.85
N LYS A 8 2.29 7.05 -9.15
CA LYS A 8 3.28 7.01 -10.21
C LYS A 8 2.92 8.00 -11.31
N GLY A 9 3.89 8.73 -11.85
CA GLY A 9 3.69 9.65 -12.97
C GLY A 9 4.83 10.66 -13.09
N ASN A 10 4.51 11.88 -13.53
CA ASN A 10 5.48 12.97 -13.49
C ASN A 10 5.90 13.27 -12.03
N PRO A 11 7.12 13.76 -11.78
CA PRO A 11 7.50 14.15 -10.43
C PRO A 11 6.58 15.24 -9.87
N ILE A 12 5.80 14.91 -8.85
CA ILE A 12 4.98 15.86 -8.10
C ILE A 12 5.48 15.98 -6.66
N GLN A 13 5.13 17.08 -5.99
CA GLN A 13 5.35 17.22 -4.55
C GLN A 13 4.51 16.21 -3.78
N LEU A 14 5.10 15.57 -2.77
CA LEU A 14 4.34 14.69 -1.88
C LEU A 14 3.19 15.45 -1.19
N ASP A 15 3.41 16.73 -0.86
CA ASP A 15 2.43 17.64 -0.26
C ASP A 15 1.10 17.73 -1.03
N ALA A 16 1.14 17.54 -2.35
CA ALA A 16 -0.04 17.62 -3.22
C ALA A 16 -1.13 16.59 -2.82
N VAL A 17 -0.73 15.39 -2.42
CA VAL A 17 -1.66 14.31 -2.01
C VAL A 17 -1.69 14.10 -0.50
N LEU A 18 -0.61 14.44 0.21
CA LEU A 18 -0.53 14.24 1.65
C LEU A 18 -1.29 15.31 2.43
N PHE A 19 -1.23 16.59 2.03
CA PHE A 19 -1.83 17.69 2.81
C PHE A 19 -2.80 18.56 2.02
N ARG A 20 -2.59 18.76 0.71
CA ARG A 20 -3.34 19.76 -0.07
C ARG A 20 -4.60 19.24 -0.76
N ALA A 21 -4.74 17.93 -0.93
CA ALA A 21 -5.96 17.35 -1.48
C ALA A 21 -7.15 17.56 -0.52
N GLN A 22 -8.36 17.61 -1.08
CA GLN A 22 -9.58 17.90 -0.31
C GLN A 22 -9.79 16.88 0.83
N HIS A 23 -9.65 15.59 0.50
CA HIS A 23 -9.64 14.48 1.45
C HIS A 23 -8.24 13.87 1.47
N SER A 24 -7.25 14.71 1.75
CA SER A 24 -5.83 14.30 1.79
C SER A 24 -5.58 13.14 2.75
N LEU A 25 -4.46 12.43 2.58
CA LEU A 25 -4.14 11.31 3.47
C LEU A 25 -4.08 11.73 4.95
N ILE A 26 -3.66 12.97 5.22
CA ILE A 26 -3.66 13.53 6.57
C ILE A 26 -5.09 13.88 7.04
N ASP A 27 -5.96 14.39 6.19
CA ASP A 27 -7.38 14.53 6.55
C ASP A 27 -8.02 13.16 6.84
N GLN A 28 -7.74 12.14 6.02
CA GLN A 28 -8.20 10.76 6.25
C GLN A 28 -7.64 10.15 7.55
N SER A 29 -6.50 10.63 8.05
CA SER A 29 -5.98 10.22 9.35
C SER A 29 -6.79 10.79 10.53
N LEU A 30 -7.51 11.89 10.33
CA LEU A 30 -8.35 12.53 11.35
C LEU A 30 -9.86 12.24 11.17
N ASN A 31 -10.29 12.14 9.92
CA ASN A 31 -11.69 12.13 9.45
C ASN A 31 -11.92 11.04 8.39
N SER A 32 -11.48 9.80 8.65
CA SER A 32 -11.72 8.70 7.69
C SER A 32 -13.24 8.48 7.50
N ARG A 33 -13.68 8.47 6.24
CA ARG A 33 -15.10 8.32 5.88
C ARG A 33 -15.49 6.89 5.58
N LEU A 34 -14.53 6.09 5.11
CA LEU A 34 -14.71 4.68 4.77
C LEU A 34 -13.93 3.72 5.69
N GLY A 35 -13.30 4.24 6.74
CA GLY A 35 -12.60 3.44 7.75
C GLY A 35 -13.47 3.11 8.97
N HIS A 36 -13.22 1.98 9.61
CA HIS A 36 -13.90 1.60 10.87
C HIS A 36 -13.56 2.51 12.07
N THR A 37 -12.48 3.28 12.01
CA THR A 37 -12.12 4.25 13.05
C THR A 37 -11.94 5.62 12.41
N THR A 38 -12.50 6.65 13.05
CA THR A 38 -12.47 8.03 12.56
C THR A 38 -11.05 8.59 12.52
N THR A 39 -10.22 8.24 13.51
CA THR A 39 -8.87 8.77 13.69
C THR A 39 -7.84 7.63 13.71
N ASN A 40 -6.71 7.83 13.03
CA ASN A 40 -5.61 6.87 12.85
C ASN A 40 -4.28 7.54 13.22
N GLY A 41 -3.86 7.39 14.49
CA GLY A 41 -2.70 8.11 15.05
C GLY A 41 -1.49 7.24 15.38
N ASP A 42 -1.49 5.96 15.01
CA ASP A 42 -0.52 4.97 15.50
C ASP A 42 0.77 4.87 14.67
N GLY A 43 1.07 5.98 13.99
CA GLY A 43 2.23 6.17 13.13
C GLY A 43 1.89 6.36 11.67
N PHE A 44 2.92 6.68 10.90
CA PHE A 44 2.86 6.82 9.46
C PHE A 44 4.19 6.44 8.82
N GLY A 45 4.18 6.32 7.51
CA GLY A 45 5.39 6.44 6.75
C GLY A 45 5.16 6.77 5.30
N VAL A 46 6.21 7.29 4.69
CA VAL A 46 6.29 7.66 3.29
C VAL A 46 7.56 7.05 2.72
N GLY A 47 7.48 6.44 1.55
CA GLY A 47 8.62 5.97 0.79
C GLY A 47 8.60 6.52 -0.62
N TRP A 48 9.75 6.88 -1.17
CA TRP A 48 9.83 7.46 -2.51
C TRP A 48 11.10 7.06 -3.24
N TYR A 49 11.01 7.07 -4.56
CA TYR A 49 12.13 6.80 -5.45
C TYR A 49 12.66 8.11 -6.00
N ALA A 50 13.98 8.29 -5.92
CA ALA A 50 14.69 9.38 -6.59
C ALA A 50 15.48 8.81 -7.77
N PRO A 51 15.59 9.52 -8.91
CA PRO A 51 16.30 9.03 -10.08
C PRO A 51 17.77 8.63 -9.83
N SER A 52 18.41 9.25 -8.85
CA SER A 52 19.82 9.05 -8.52
C SER A 52 20.09 7.96 -7.48
N ALA A 53 19.06 7.25 -7.00
CA ALA A 53 19.18 6.31 -5.90
C ALA A 53 18.68 4.93 -6.29
N ASP A 54 19.51 3.90 -6.05
CA ASP A 54 19.10 2.53 -6.27
C ASP A 54 18.12 2.03 -5.21
N THR A 55 18.27 2.50 -3.98
CA THR A 55 17.41 2.12 -2.85
C THR A 55 16.43 3.26 -2.56
N PRO A 56 15.11 2.98 -2.41
CA PRO A 56 14.16 4.01 -2.08
C PRO A 56 14.39 4.57 -0.68
N PHE A 57 14.11 5.87 -0.55
CA PHE A 57 14.11 6.56 0.72
C PHE A 57 12.83 6.23 1.48
N ARG A 58 12.90 6.29 2.81
CA ARG A 58 11.75 6.14 3.69
C ARG A 58 11.84 7.14 4.83
N TYR A 59 10.69 7.67 5.21
CA TYR A 59 10.50 8.42 6.43
C TYR A 59 9.32 7.80 7.18
N ARG A 60 9.57 7.26 8.38
CA ARG A 60 8.57 6.59 9.21
C ARG A 60 8.60 7.21 10.60
N CYS A 61 7.44 7.29 11.25
CA CYS A 61 7.33 7.82 12.59
C CYS A 61 6.15 7.16 13.31
N VAL A 62 6.27 6.99 14.61
CA VAL A 62 5.19 6.46 15.48
C VAL A 62 4.21 7.55 15.92
N GLN A 63 4.56 8.82 15.72
CA GLN A 63 3.68 9.94 16.04
C GLN A 63 2.58 10.09 15.00
N PRO A 64 1.45 10.71 15.35
CA PRO A 64 0.41 11.00 14.38
C PRO A 64 0.88 11.93 13.27
N ALA A 65 0.56 11.58 12.02
CA ALA A 65 1.04 12.29 10.84
C ALA A 65 0.63 13.77 10.79
N TRP A 66 -0.56 14.11 11.28
CA TRP A 66 -1.06 15.49 11.32
C TRP A 66 -0.24 16.41 12.24
N SER A 67 0.48 15.83 13.20
CA SER A 67 1.27 16.58 14.19
C SER A 67 2.76 16.69 13.83
N ASP A 68 3.21 15.96 12.81
CA ASP A 68 4.63 15.89 12.45
C ASP A 68 5.03 17.05 11.53
N ARG A 69 5.78 18.00 12.09
CA ARG A 69 6.28 19.19 11.35
C ARG A 69 7.35 18.82 10.32
N ASN A 70 8.14 17.79 10.58
CA ASN A 70 9.21 17.35 9.69
C ASN A 70 8.63 16.68 8.45
N LEU A 71 7.58 15.86 8.62
CA LEU A 71 6.82 15.31 7.49
C LEU A 71 6.30 16.44 6.59
N ARG A 72 5.72 17.48 7.19
CA ARG A 72 5.17 18.61 6.43
C ARG A 72 6.24 19.37 5.63
N GLU A 73 7.39 19.64 6.23
CA GLU A 73 8.50 20.29 5.53
C GLU A 73 9.10 19.39 4.44
N ALA A 74 9.32 18.10 4.75
CA ALA A 74 9.81 17.13 3.77
C ALA A 74 8.85 16.98 2.58
N ALA A 75 7.54 16.93 2.83
CA ALA A 75 6.53 16.75 1.78
C ALA A 75 6.51 17.90 0.76
N ARG A 76 6.89 19.12 1.18
CA ARG A 76 7.01 20.30 0.32
C ARG A 76 8.30 20.30 -0.50
N ALA A 77 9.38 19.74 0.05
CA ALA A 77 10.68 19.70 -0.62
C ALA A 77 10.78 18.53 -1.62
N VAL A 78 10.27 17.37 -1.27
CA VAL A 78 10.43 16.13 -2.04
C VAL A 78 9.49 16.12 -3.24
N HIS A 79 10.07 15.98 -4.43
CA HIS A 79 9.37 15.65 -5.67
C HIS A 79 9.77 14.25 -6.10
N ALA A 80 8.80 13.39 -6.38
CA ALA A 80 9.07 12.02 -6.79
C ALA A 80 8.11 11.55 -7.88
N PRO A 81 8.61 10.85 -8.92
CA PRO A 81 7.77 10.24 -9.94
C PRO A 81 7.08 8.97 -9.43
N LEU A 82 7.56 8.37 -8.34
CA LEU A 82 6.94 7.24 -7.67
C LEU A 82 7.13 7.36 -6.16
N PHE A 83 6.02 7.31 -5.43
CA PHE A 83 6.03 7.28 -3.98
C PHE A 83 4.81 6.57 -3.42
N VAL A 84 4.93 6.16 -2.17
CA VAL A 84 3.91 5.46 -1.40
C VAL A 84 3.80 6.08 -0.03
N ALA A 85 2.60 6.15 0.53
CA ALA A 85 2.36 6.70 1.85
C ALA A 85 1.30 5.89 2.59
N HIS A 86 1.48 5.73 3.88
CA HIS A 86 0.63 4.91 4.73
C HIS A 86 0.45 5.55 6.11
N ILE A 87 -0.79 5.60 6.57
CA ILE A 87 -1.18 5.98 7.92
C ILE A 87 -1.59 4.71 8.65
N ARG A 88 -0.92 4.45 9.77
CA ARG A 88 -1.14 3.26 10.58
C ARG A 88 -2.26 3.49 11.59
N ALA A 89 -3.11 2.48 11.72
CA ALA A 89 -4.05 2.30 12.80
C ALA A 89 -3.76 0.94 13.41
N ALA A 90 -3.06 0.92 14.53
CA ALA A 90 -2.60 -0.32 15.16
C ALA A 90 -3.76 -0.99 15.87
N THR A 91 -3.95 -2.30 15.64
CA THR A 91 -4.91 -3.10 16.41
C THR A 91 -4.23 -3.86 17.54
N ASP A 92 -3.16 -4.61 17.24
CA ASP A 92 -2.64 -5.63 18.17
C ASP A 92 -1.11 -5.61 18.36
N THR A 93 -0.39 -4.73 17.66
CA THR A 93 1.08 -4.67 17.72
C THR A 93 1.59 -3.34 18.28
N PRO A 94 2.73 -3.32 19.00
CA PRO A 94 3.26 -2.11 19.60
C PRO A 94 3.40 -0.95 18.62
N ALA A 95 3.25 0.28 19.13
CA ALA A 95 3.60 1.50 18.42
C ALA A 95 5.13 1.63 18.34
N GLN A 96 5.72 1.02 17.31
CA GLN A 96 7.15 1.07 17.01
C GLN A 96 7.38 1.39 15.54
N GLU A 97 8.46 2.09 15.24
CA GLU A 97 8.76 2.53 13.87
C GLU A 97 8.96 1.34 12.92
N THR A 98 9.54 0.23 13.42
CA THR A 98 9.70 -1.01 12.64
C THR A 98 8.37 -1.62 12.22
N ASN A 99 7.27 -1.34 12.92
CA ASN A 99 5.92 -1.77 12.56
C ASN A 99 5.18 -0.79 11.63
N CYS A 100 5.82 0.33 11.25
CA CYS A 100 5.24 1.31 10.34
C CYS A 100 5.60 0.97 8.89
N HIS A 101 4.60 1.04 8.03
CA HIS A 101 4.76 0.97 6.58
C HIS A 101 5.43 2.25 6.04
N PRO A 102 6.03 2.22 4.83
CA PRO A 102 6.28 1.03 4.02
C PRO A 102 7.46 0.18 4.53
N PHE A 103 7.36 -1.14 4.39
CA PHE A 103 8.49 -2.05 4.54
C PHE A 103 9.40 -1.96 3.31
N ARG A 104 10.68 -2.32 3.44
CA ARG A 104 11.67 -2.22 2.36
C ARG A 104 12.64 -3.38 2.37
N TYR A 105 12.89 -3.95 1.20
CA TYR A 105 13.98 -4.88 0.95
C TYR A 105 14.60 -4.60 -0.42
N GLY A 106 15.87 -4.23 -0.45
CA GLY A 106 16.51 -3.71 -1.66
C GLY A 106 15.71 -2.54 -2.25
N ARG A 107 15.30 -2.69 -3.53
CA ARG A 107 14.50 -1.70 -4.24
C ARG A 107 13.00 -1.76 -3.92
N TRP A 108 12.52 -2.81 -3.27
CA TRP A 108 11.09 -3.03 -3.08
C TRP A 108 10.57 -2.28 -1.87
N LEU A 109 9.44 -1.59 -2.03
CA LEU A 109 8.59 -1.09 -0.95
C LEU A 109 7.29 -1.88 -0.89
N PHE A 110 6.81 -2.13 0.32
CA PHE A 110 5.56 -2.86 0.55
C PHE A 110 4.67 -2.20 1.61
N MET A 111 3.38 -2.12 1.31
CA MET A 111 2.35 -1.60 2.19
C MET A 111 1.17 -2.56 2.26
N HIS A 112 0.59 -2.68 3.45
CA HIS A 112 -0.57 -3.51 3.70
C HIS A 112 -1.58 -2.75 4.55
N ASN A 113 -2.85 -2.85 4.18
CA ASN A 113 -3.97 -2.47 5.02
C ASN A 113 -4.96 -3.62 5.05
N GLY A 114 -5.10 -4.19 6.23
CA GLY A 114 -5.68 -5.49 6.39
C GLY A 114 -5.32 -6.08 7.73
N LEU A 115 -5.60 -7.36 7.88
CA LEU A 115 -5.11 -8.16 8.99
C LEU A 115 -5.09 -9.64 8.62
N ILE A 116 -4.20 -10.39 9.27
CA ILE A 116 -4.33 -11.83 9.43
C ILE A 116 -5.09 -12.10 10.73
N ARG A 117 -6.30 -12.69 10.63
CA ARG A 117 -7.13 -13.02 11.79
C ARG A 117 -6.41 -14.03 12.67
N GLU A 118 -6.46 -13.80 13.98
CA GLU A 118 -5.81 -14.66 14.98
C GLU A 118 -4.33 -14.90 14.67
N TYR A 119 -3.63 -13.88 14.16
CA TYR A 119 -2.22 -13.92 13.79
C TYR A 119 -1.31 -14.66 14.79
N PRO A 120 -1.44 -14.49 16.13
CA PRO A 120 -0.62 -15.24 17.08
C PRO A 120 -0.66 -16.77 16.92
N LYS A 121 -1.77 -17.35 16.45
CA LYS A 121 -1.91 -18.80 16.21
C LYS A 121 -1.14 -19.27 14.98
N VAL A 122 -1.17 -18.48 13.90
CA VAL A 122 -0.54 -18.83 12.61
C VAL A 122 0.87 -18.28 12.47
N ARG A 123 1.27 -17.30 13.29
CA ARG A 123 2.54 -16.57 13.19
C ARG A 123 3.75 -17.49 13.08
N ARG A 124 3.83 -18.52 13.91
CA ARG A 124 4.95 -19.47 13.89
C ARG A 124 5.08 -20.15 12.53
N ASP A 125 3.97 -20.63 11.97
CA ASP A 125 3.97 -21.35 10.71
C ASP A 125 4.34 -20.43 9.54
N LEU A 126 3.84 -19.19 9.56
CA LEU A 126 4.17 -18.17 8.55
C LEU A 126 5.64 -17.75 8.63
N MET A 127 6.16 -17.53 9.84
CA MET A 127 7.56 -17.14 10.05
C MET A 127 8.54 -18.25 9.61
N LEU A 128 8.18 -19.52 9.80
CA LEU A 128 8.97 -20.67 9.34
C LEU A 128 8.91 -20.89 7.82
N ALA A 129 7.93 -20.30 7.13
CA ALA A 129 7.81 -20.37 5.68
C ALA A 129 8.59 -19.26 4.96
N ILE A 130 9.13 -18.27 5.68
CA ILE A 130 10.03 -17.25 5.12
C ILE A 130 11.37 -17.91 4.79
N ASP A 131 11.94 -17.57 3.63
CA ASP A 131 13.29 -17.99 3.24
C ASP A 131 14.30 -17.67 4.36
N PRO A 132 15.09 -18.65 4.84
CA PRO A 132 16.11 -18.42 5.85
C PRO A 132 17.06 -17.25 5.55
N GLU A 133 17.39 -16.99 4.28
CA GLU A 133 18.26 -15.87 3.89
C GLU A 133 17.57 -14.50 4.08
N LEU A 134 16.24 -14.46 3.97
CA LEU A 134 15.44 -13.25 4.17
C LEU A 134 15.04 -13.03 5.62
N PHE A 135 14.95 -14.11 6.41
CA PHE A 135 14.44 -14.08 7.78
C PHE A 135 15.20 -13.10 8.69
N ALA A 136 16.52 -12.99 8.52
CA ALA A 136 17.36 -12.07 9.30
C ALA A 136 17.03 -10.58 9.06
N SER A 137 16.28 -10.26 8.00
CA SER A 137 15.87 -8.89 7.67
C SER A 137 14.51 -8.49 8.27
N VAL A 138 13.82 -9.41 8.97
CA VAL A 138 12.56 -9.10 9.68
C VAL A 138 12.90 -8.33 10.96
N GLU A 139 12.40 -7.10 11.09
CA GLU A 139 12.75 -6.20 12.22
C GLU A 139 11.59 -6.01 13.21
N GLY A 140 10.36 -5.97 12.70
CA GLY A 140 9.14 -5.72 13.46
C GLY A 140 8.44 -6.99 13.91
N SER A 141 7.14 -6.83 14.21
CA SER A 141 6.28 -7.87 14.77
C SER A 141 4.93 -7.99 14.09
N THR A 142 4.71 -7.22 13.02
CA THR A 142 3.43 -7.20 12.30
C THR A 142 3.25 -8.42 11.40
N ASP A 143 2.00 -8.79 11.19
CA ASP A 143 1.59 -9.68 10.09
C ASP A 143 2.01 -9.12 8.73
N SER A 144 1.93 -7.81 8.58
CA SER A 144 2.19 -7.05 7.36
C SER A 144 3.64 -7.17 6.88
N GLU A 145 4.60 -7.19 7.81
CA GLU A 145 6.01 -7.43 7.50
C GLU A 145 6.25 -8.89 7.13
N VAL A 146 5.61 -9.84 7.84
CA VAL A 146 5.68 -11.26 7.50
C VAL A 146 5.11 -11.51 6.11
N MET A 147 4.00 -10.87 5.74
CA MET A 147 3.45 -10.90 4.38
C MET A 147 4.48 -10.44 3.36
N PHE A 148 5.17 -9.31 3.60
CA PHE A 148 6.18 -8.81 2.68
C PHE A 148 7.32 -9.83 2.46
N PHE A 149 7.84 -10.43 3.52
CA PHE A 149 8.94 -11.40 3.41
C PHE A 149 8.50 -12.75 2.85
N LEU A 150 7.25 -13.17 3.06
CA LEU A 150 6.66 -14.30 2.36
C LEU A 150 6.54 -14.01 0.85
N ALA A 151 6.06 -12.83 0.46
CA ALA A 151 6.00 -12.45 -0.95
C ALA A 151 7.40 -12.48 -1.59
N LEU A 152 8.42 -11.95 -0.91
CA LEU A 152 9.81 -12.03 -1.37
C LEU A 152 10.27 -13.49 -1.54
N THR A 153 10.02 -14.33 -0.53
CA THR A 153 10.30 -15.78 -0.57
C THR A 153 9.65 -16.45 -1.79
N PHE A 154 8.43 -16.05 -2.12
CA PHE A 154 7.68 -16.58 -3.25
C PHE A 154 7.93 -15.85 -4.58
N GLY A 155 9.00 -15.07 -4.68
CA GLY A 155 9.48 -14.51 -5.94
C GLY A 155 8.86 -13.16 -6.31
N LEU A 156 8.55 -12.30 -5.34
CA LEU A 156 8.04 -10.94 -5.57
C LEU A 156 8.90 -10.16 -6.58
N GLN A 157 10.21 -10.40 -6.58
CA GLN A 157 11.16 -9.71 -7.46
C GLN A 157 11.10 -10.16 -8.93
N VAL A 158 10.49 -11.31 -9.22
CA VAL A 158 10.44 -11.92 -10.56
C VAL A 158 9.03 -11.91 -11.12
N ALA A 159 8.06 -12.34 -10.31
CA ALA A 159 6.66 -12.53 -10.71
C ALA A 159 5.74 -11.99 -9.59
N PRO A 160 5.57 -10.65 -9.49
CA PRO A 160 4.99 -10.03 -8.30
C PRO A 160 3.57 -10.50 -7.98
N VAL A 161 2.70 -10.62 -9.00
CA VAL A 161 1.31 -11.05 -8.79
C VAL A 161 1.27 -12.50 -8.29
N GLN A 162 1.99 -13.40 -8.95
CA GLN A 162 2.06 -14.81 -8.57
C GLN A 162 2.69 -15.01 -7.19
N ALA A 163 3.67 -14.18 -6.82
CA ALA A 163 4.28 -14.19 -5.49
C ALA A 163 3.27 -13.80 -4.40
N LEU A 164 2.43 -12.79 -4.67
CA LEU A 164 1.35 -12.40 -3.78
C LEU A 164 0.25 -13.48 -3.69
N GLU A 165 -0.10 -14.14 -4.80
CA GLU A 165 -1.04 -15.27 -4.81
C GLU A 165 -0.53 -16.44 -3.95
N ARG A 166 0.76 -16.77 -4.09
CA ARG A 166 1.43 -17.79 -3.27
C ARG A 166 1.50 -17.42 -1.79
N MET A 167 1.83 -16.17 -1.49
CA MET A 167 1.81 -15.63 -0.12
C MET A 167 0.43 -15.82 0.51
N VAL A 168 -0.64 -15.46 -0.21
CA VAL A 168 -2.01 -15.61 0.29
C VAL A 168 -2.37 -17.08 0.48
N ALA A 169 -2.07 -17.94 -0.48
CA ALA A 169 -2.38 -19.36 -0.37
C ALA A 169 -1.74 -20.01 0.86
N VAL A 170 -0.50 -19.63 1.20
CA VAL A 170 0.18 -20.10 2.43
C VAL A 170 -0.48 -19.56 3.69
N ILE A 171 -0.96 -18.31 3.69
CA ILE A 171 -1.71 -17.73 4.81
C ILE A 171 -3.04 -18.45 5.01
N GLU A 172 -3.78 -18.71 3.93
CA GLU A 172 -5.05 -19.43 3.99
C GLU A 172 -4.89 -20.87 4.46
N GLU A 173 -3.86 -21.56 3.96
CA GLU A 173 -3.54 -22.91 4.39
C GLU A 173 -3.12 -22.97 5.87
N ALA A 174 -2.36 -21.98 6.35
CA ALA A 174 -2.07 -21.86 7.78
C ALA A 174 -3.37 -21.63 8.58
N GLY A 175 -4.23 -20.70 8.15
CA GLY A 175 -5.53 -20.46 8.77
C GLY A 175 -6.37 -21.73 8.88
N ARG A 176 -6.52 -22.47 7.77
CA ARG A 176 -7.25 -23.73 7.70
C ARG A 176 -6.71 -24.79 8.66
N ARG A 177 -5.39 -24.94 8.78
CA ARG A 177 -4.75 -25.87 9.74
C ARG A 177 -5.04 -25.53 11.20
N HIS A 178 -5.26 -24.25 11.49
CA HIS A 178 -5.60 -23.75 12.83
C HIS A 178 -7.10 -23.53 13.05
N GLY A 179 -7.96 -23.95 12.09
CA GLY A 179 -9.42 -23.84 12.18
C GLY A 179 -9.97 -22.42 12.03
N ILE A 180 -9.22 -21.53 11.38
CA ILE A 180 -9.63 -20.13 11.11
C ILE A 180 -10.25 -20.09 9.70
N GLU A 181 -11.55 -19.85 9.63
CA GLU A 181 -12.33 -19.92 8.37
C GLU A 181 -11.95 -18.82 7.37
N HIS A 182 -11.85 -17.57 7.82
CA HIS A 182 -11.51 -16.42 6.98
C HIS A 182 -10.24 -15.71 7.48
N PRO A 183 -9.06 -16.30 7.29
CA PRO A 183 -7.83 -15.84 7.95
C PRO A 183 -7.31 -14.51 7.43
N LEU A 184 -7.71 -14.04 6.24
CA LEU A 184 -7.11 -12.87 5.62
C LEU A 184 -8.14 -11.86 5.12
N ASN A 185 -7.85 -10.59 5.34
CA ASN A 185 -8.48 -9.48 4.63
C ASN A 185 -7.39 -8.45 4.34
N MET A 186 -7.14 -8.15 3.06
CA MET A 186 -6.01 -7.32 2.65
C MET A 186 -6.30 -6.41 1.47
N THR A 187 -5.72 -5.22 1.56
CA THR A 187 -5.28 -4.42 0.42
C THR A 187 -3.78 -4.28 0.52
N VAL A 188 -3.05 -4.58 -0.54
CA VAL A 188 -1.59 -4.47 -0.55
C VAL A 188 -1.09 -3.63 -1.71
N CYS A 189 0.08 -3.03 -1.54
CA CYS A 189 0.85 -2.39 -2.58
C CYS A 189 2.30 -2.85 -2.49
N ALA A 190 2.84 -3.37 -3.58
CA ALA A 190 4.25 -3.64 -3.77
C ALA A 190 4.78 -2.83 -4.94
N THR A 191 5.96 -2.23 -4.81
CA THR A 191 6.60 -1.46 -5.88
C THR A 191 8.11 -1.59 -5.81
N ASP A 192 8.77 -1.57 -6.98
CA ASP A 192 10.23 -1.63 -7.17
C ASP A 192 10.82 -0.29 -7.67
N GLY A 193 9.97 0.73 -7.82
CA GLY A 193 10.32 2.02 -8.43
C GLY A 193 9.98 2.12 -9.92
N GLU A 194 9.64 1.01 -10.58
CA GLU A 194 9.23 0.97 -11.99
C GLU A 194 7.76 0.63 -12.16
N GLN A 195 7.19 -0.18 -11.27
CA GLN A 195 5.79 -0.60 -11.32
C GLN A 195 5.12 -0.50 -9.96
N ILE A 196 3.80 -0.34 -9.97
CA ILE A 196 2.94 -0.51 -8.81
C ILE A 196 2.13 -1.79 -9.01
N VAL A 197 2.21 -2.71 -8.06
CA VAL A 197 1.35 -3.89 -7.98
C VAL A 197 0.46 -3.74 -6.77
N ALA A 198 -0.84 -3.59 -7.00
CA ALA A 198 -1.83 -3.45 -5.95
C ALA A 198 -2.84 -4.61 -5.99
N VAL A 199 -3.22 -5.13 -4.84
CA VAL A 199 -4.19 -6.25 -4.76
C VAL A 199 -5.24 -5.93 -3.71
N ARG A 200 -6.50 -6.24 -4.05
CA ARG A 200 -7.64 -6.28 -3.13
C ARG A 200 -8.11 -7.73 -3.01
N TYR A 201 -8.06 -8.30 -1.80
CA TYR A 201 -8.43 -9.69 -1.55
C TYR A 201 -8.76 -9.97 -0.09
N SER A 202 -9.78 -10.79 0.14
CA SER A 202 -10.09 -11.36 1.45
C SER A 202 -10.64 -12.77 1.32
N SER A 203 -10.43 -13.59 2.34
CA SER A 203 -10.97 -14.95 2.40
C SER A 203 -12.50 -14.99 2.58
N GLU A 204 -13.12 -13.85 2.90
CA GLU A 204 -14.57 -13.68 3.11
C GLU A 204 -15.28 -12.95 1.97
N ALA A 205 -14.56 -12.59 0.90
CA ALA A 205 -15.05 -11.79 -0.23
C ALA A 205 -15.69 -10.44 0.18
N GLU A 206 -15.25 -9.89 1.32
CA GLU A 206 -15.64 -8.59 1.86
C GLU A 206 -14.38 -7.77 2.17
N SER A 207 -13.58 -7.51 1.13
CA SER A 207 -12.33 -6.77 1.31
C SER A 207 -12.57 -5.30 1.58
N ARG A 208 -11.64 -4.75 2.35
CA ARG A 208 -11.46 -3.30 2.50
C ARG A 208 -11.44 -2.60 1.13
N SER A 209 -11.93 -1.36 1.13
CA SER A 209 -11.99 -0.53 -0.07
C SER A 209 -10.61 -0.27 -0.67
N LEU A 210 -10.55 -0.30 -1.99
CA LEU A 210 -9.38 0.10 -2.75
C LEU A 210 -9.84 0.71 -4.07
N PHE A 211 -9.30 1.88 -4.39
CA PHE A 211 -9.64 2.63 -5.59
C PHE A 211 -8.38 2.88 -6.40
N HIS A 212 -8.53 3.01 -7.71
CA HIS A 212 -7.51 3.58 -8.57
C HIS A 212 -8.04 4.78 -9.33
N SER A 213 -7.13 5.66 -9.75
CA SER A 213 -7.46 6.72 -10.68
C SER A 213 -7.89 6.12 -12.01
N THR A 214 -8.85 6.76 -12.66
CA THR A 214 -9.09 6.52 -14.09
C THR A 214 -7.92 7.09 -14.91
N SER A 215 -8.05 7.10 -16.24
CA SER A 215 -7.02 7.65 -17.11
C SER A 215 -6.80 9.14 -16.83
N PHE A 216 -5.60 9.52 -16.41
CA PHE A 216 -5.24 10.93 -16.22
C PHE A 216 -5.32 11.73 -17.52
N ARG A 217 -5.05 11.11 -18.67
CA ARG A 217 -5.35 11.69 -19.98
C ARG A 217 -6.83 12.06 -20.10
N HIS A 218 -7.73 11.13 -19.80
CA HIS A 218 -9.17 11.40 -19.87
C HIS A 218 -9.62 12.44 -18.83
N LEU A 219 -9.03 12.43 -17.64
CA LEU A 219 -9.26 13.48 -16.65
C LEU A 219 -8.77 14.85 -17.14
N GLY A 220 -7.69 14.90 -17.91
CA GLY A 220 -7.22 16.11 -18.58
C GLY A 220 -8.20 16.63 -19.62
N GLU A 221 -8.89 15.74 -20.34
CA GLU A 221 -9.94 16.11 -21.30
C GLU A 221 -11.21 16.65 -20.59
N LEU A 222 -11.62 15.99 -19.50
CA LEU A 222 -12.79 16.39 -18.71
C LEU A 222 -12.56 17.68 -17.90
N TYR A 223 -11.32 17.90 -17.44
CA TYR A 223 -10.94 18.99 -16.55
C TYR A 223 -9.65 19.69 -17.01
N PRO A 224 -9.66 20.33 -18.20
CA PRO A 224 -8.46 20.86 -18.86
C PRO A 224 -7.81 22.03 -18.12
N ASP A 225 -8.49 22.65 -17.14
CA ASP A 225 -7.94 23.76 -16.37
C ASP A 225 -7.44 23.36 -14.99
N ASP A 226 -7.53 22.08 -14.60
CA ASP A 226 -7.02 21.64 -13.29
C ASP A 226 -5.48 21.53 -13.30
N PRO A 227 -4.77 22.37 -12.54
CA PRO A 227 -3.30 22.37 -12.54
C PRO A 227 -2.71 21.08 -11.94
N ARG A 228 -3.47 20.34 -11.12
CA ARG A 228 -3.02 19.09 -10.49
C ARG A 228 -2.99 17.96 -11.50
N ILE A 229 -4.01 17.87 -12.35
CA ILE A 229 -4.10 16.88 -13.42
C ILE A 229 -2.98 17.11 -14.44
N LYS A 230 -2.78 18.38 -14.85
CA LYS A 230 -1.66 18.76 -15.73
C LYS A 230 -0.30 18.40 -15.14
N ALA A 231 -0.08 18.67 -13.86
CA ALA A 231 1.19 18.40 -13.19
C ALA A 231 1.49 16.89 -13.12
N ALA A 232 0.48 16.06 -12.89
CA ALA A 232 0.63 14.60 -12.81
C ALA A 232 1.01 13.98 -14.16
N GLY A 233 0.53 14.55 -15.26
CA GLY A 233 0.75 14.06 -16.62
C GLY A 233 -0.20 12.93 -17.02
N ASP A 234 -0.30 12.69 -18.33
CA ASP A 234 -1.28 11.77 -18.92
C ASP A 234 -1.18 10.32 -18.45
N ASP A 235 0.06 9.88 -18.17
CA ASP A 235 0.39 8.51 -17.78
C ASP A 235 0.42 8.32 -16.25
N ALA A 236 -0.09 9.30 -15.49
CA ALA A 236 -0.16 9.17 -14.05
C ALA A 236 -1.16 8.09 -13.62
N PHE A 237 -0.83 7.46 -12.49
CA PHE A 237 -1.61 6.43 -11.86
C PHE A 237 -1.57 6.63 -10.35
N LEU A 238 -2.74 6.66 -9.73
CA LEU A 238 -2.88 6.55 -8.28
C LEU A 238 -3.68 5.30 -7.92
N VAL A 239 -3.28 4.66 -6.83
CA VAL A 239 -4.08 3.64 -6.14
C VAL A 239 -4.09 3.95 -4.66
N LEU A 240 -5.26 3.90 -4.04
CA LEU A 240 -5.51 4.50 -2.72
C LEU A 240 -6.69 3.84 -2.03
N SER A 241 -6.71 3.92 -0.70
CA SER A 241 -7.79 3.34 0.10
C SER A 241 -9.11 4.12 0.01
N GLU A 242 -9.07 5.46 -0.13
CA GLU A 242 -10.25 6.34 -0.22
C GLU A 242 -9.99 7.54 -1.14
N PRO A 243 -10.93 7.91 -2.02
CA PRO A 243 -10.81 9.04 -2.96
C PRO A 243 -10.29 10.34 -2.32
N LEU A 244 -9.29 10.96 -2.95
CA LEU A 244 -8.68 12.21 -2.46
C LEU A 244 -9.51 13.47 -2.75
N VAL A 245 -10.40 13.39 -3.74
CA VAL A 245 -11.22 14.51 -4.23
C VAL A 245 -12.58 14.00 -4.68
N ASP A 246 -13.62 14.83 -4.51
CA ASP A 246 -14.98 14.56 -4.97
C ASP A 246 -15.12 14.94 -6.46
N LEU A 247 -14.34 14.28 -7.33
CA LEU A 247 -14.33 14.54 -8.77
C LEU A 247 -15.03 13.39 -9.51
N PRO A 248 -16.19 13.62 -10.16
CA PRO A 248 -16.89 12.60 -10.91
C PRO A 248 -16.00 11.95 -11.99
N GLY A 249 -16.00 10.62 -12.06
CA GLY A 249 -15.21 9.87 -13.04
C GLY A 249 -13.70 9.80 -12.76
N ALA A 250 -13.20 10.38 -11.66
CA ALA A 250 -11.78 10.32 -11.31
C ALA A 250 -11.34 9.00 -10.69
N TRP A 251 -12.26 8.27 -10.07
CA TRP A 251 -11.95 7.08 -9.28
C TRP A 251 -12.81 5.91 -9.69
N GLN A 252 -12.19 4.73 -9.75
CA GLN A 252 -12.85 3.45 -9.93
C GLN A 252 -12.49 2.54 -8.77
N GLU A 253 -13.48 1.89 -8.17
CA GLU A 253 -13.24 0.88 -7.15
C GLU A 253 -12.67 -0.39 -7.80
N ILE A 254 -11.60 -0.93 -7.20
CA ILE A 254 -11.00 -2.19 -7.60
C ILE A 254 -11.94 -3.32 -7.14
N PRO A 255 -12.42 -4.21 -8.02
CA PRO A 255 -13.27 -5.31 -7.63
C PRO A 255 -12.61 -6.26 -6.60
N GLU A 256 -13.42 -7.05 -5.92
CA GLU A 256 -12.93 -8.13 -5.05
C GLU A 256 -12.02 -9.09 -5.84
N SER A 257 -11.04 -9.69 -5.15
CA SER A 257 -10.11 -10.68 -5.73
C SER A 257 -9.46 -10.20 -7.03
N THR A 258 -8.94 -8.97 -7.04
CA THR A 258 -8.35 -8.35 -8.23
C THR A 258 -6.95 -7.81 -7.94
N ALA A 259 -6.04 -8.04 -8.89
CA ALA A 259 -4.71 -7.44 -8.93
C ALA A 259 -4.63 -6.38 -10.04
N ILE A 260 -4.01 -5.26 -9.73
CA ILE A 260 -3.65 -4.22 -10.69
C ILE A 260 -2.14 -4.13 -10.80
N VAL A 261 -1.62 -4.11 -12.02
CA VAL A 261 -0.22 -3.86 -12.33
C VAL A 261 -0.13 -2.61 -13.19
N ALA A 262 0.46 -1.55 -12.66
CA ALA A 262 0.70 -0.30 -13.37
C ALA A 262 2.20 -0.13 -13.68
N ARG A 263 2.56 -0.14 -14.96
CA ARG A 263 3.94 0.03 -15.47
C ARG A 263 3.93 0.91 -16.71
N GLY A 264 4.76 1.95 -16.72
CA GLY A 264 4.63 3.08 -17.64
C GLY A 264 3.19 3.59 -17.68
N SER A 265 2.64 3.69 -18.89
CA SER A 265 1.24 4.00 -19.19
C SER A 265 0.31 2.77 -19.23
N SER A 266 0.86 1.56 -19.09
CA SER A 266 0.09 0.32 -19.05
C SER A 266 -0.49 0.09 -17.66
N ILE A 267 -1.80 -0.13 -17.61
CA ILE A 267 -2.53 -0.54 -16.41
C ILE A 267 -3.26 -1.83 -16.76
N GLU A 268 -2.84 -2.93 -16.14
CA GLU A 268 -3.44 -4.24 -16.33
C GLU A 268 -4.22 -4.64 -15.10
N GLN A 269 -5.46 -5.10 -15.28
CA GLN A 269 -6.24 -5.74 -14.23
C GLN A 269 -6.30 -7.24 -14.50
N ARG A 270 -6.12 -8.04 -13.45
CA ARG A 270 -6.14 -9.50 -13.51
C ARG A 270 -6.94 -10.04 -12.35
N ALA A 271 -7.65 -11.14 -12.57
CA ALA A 271 -8.21 -11.92 -11.48
C ALA A 271 -7.07 -12.38 -10.57
N PHE A 272 -7.25 -12.23 -9.26
CA PHE A 272 -6.28 -12.64 -8.25
C PHE A 272 -6.77 -13.91 -7.59
N THR A 273 -6.08 -15.03 -7.87
CA THR A 273 -6.49 -16.34 -7.39
C THR A 273 -5.35 -16.95 -6.59
N PRO A 274 -5.48 -17.08 -5.26
CA PRO A 274 -4.46 -17.73 -4.45
C PRO A 274 -4.16 -19.14 -4.96
N ALA A 275 -2.87 -19.41 -5.15
CA ALA A 275 -2.37 -20.70 -5.62
C ALA A 275 -1.16 -21.10 -4.78
N LEU A 276 -1.13 -22.33 -4.29
CA LEU A 276 0.01 -22.82 -3.50
C LEU A 276 1.30 -22.85 -4.35
N PRO A 277 2.48 -22.61 -3.72
CA PRO A 277 3.78 -22.67 -4.40
C PRO A 277 4.10 -23.99 -5.08
#